data_AF-A0A1H7U3W9-F1
#
_entry.id   AF-A0A1H7U3W9-F1
#
_cell.length_a   1.000
_cell.length_b   1.000
_cell.length_c   1.000
_cell.angle_alpha   90.00
_cell.angle_beta   90.00
_cell.angle_gamma   90.00
#
_symmetry.space_group_name_H-M   'P 1'
#
loop_
_entity.id
_entity.type
_entity.pdbx_description
1 polymer ?
#
loop_
_entity_poly.entity_id
_entity_poly.type
_entity_poly.pdbx_seq_one_letter_code
_entity_poly.pdbx_strand_id
1 'polypeptide(L)'
;MILFAGVDAGGTTTRAAVHAADGTRLGHGTAGPGNPAAHGHAAAGAAIEQALRRALDGLDPSLVAASVAGVAGGDDDFAGMLRRVWAACGIAAPPRTVGDVDVAYAAGTPAPSGTLLLAGTGAAAARFRDRAVVAVADGLGWLLGDEGGGFWIGRAGVRAAVRALDRGLPPGPLVELVSAHFGVPGAASAGAAGSDGVIGEPRWRADRIVRLAQADRMLVAAASPLVAEAAAAGDGCAAEIVGAAARRLAETAGRVHGEGPIVLAGGVLTVDGPVRAAVMELLAGQEVVTARDGAAGASWLAALGHLGDAATHARFTGGTRQPP
;
A
#
# COMPACT_ATOMS: atom_id res chain seq x y z
N MET A 1 -21.03 27.07 3.87
CA MET A 1 -19.69 26.47 3.59
C MET A 1 -19.94 25.22 2.78
N ILE A 2 -19.14 24.94 1.74
CA ILE A 2 -19.27 23.72 0.93
C ILE A 2 -18.15 22.75 1.33
N LEU A 3 -18.49 21.48 1.53
CA LEU A 3 -17.57 20.41 1.92
C LEU A 3 -17.42 19.36 0.82
N PHE A 4 -16.26 18.73 0.79
CA PHE A 4 -15.92 17.60 -0.08
C PHE A 4 -15.37 16.47 0.76
N ALA A 5 -15.88 15.26 0.57
CA ALA A 5 -15.43 14.08 1.31
C ALA A 5 -14.72 13.07 0.40
N GLY A 6 -13.64 12.49 0.89
CA GLY A 6 -12.89 11.45 0.20
C GLY A 6 -12.66 10.24 1.09
N VAL A 7 -12.81 9.04 0.53
CA VAL A 7 -12.50 7.77 1.20
C VAL A 7 -11.49 6.98 0.35
N ASP A 8 -10.48 6.44 1.02
CA ASP A 8 -9.50 5.48 0.50
C ASP A 8 -9.60 4.19 1.33
N ALA A 9 -10.23 3.17 0.76
CA ALA A 9 -10.53 1.89 1.39
C ALA A 9 -9.63 0.78 0.85
N GLY A 10 -8.50 0.57 1.53
CA GLY A 10 -7.51 -0.44 1.18
C GLY A 10 -7.67 -1.77 1.92
N GLY A 11 -6.77 -2.72 1.62
CA GLY A 11 -6.77 -4.07 2.19
C GLY A 11 -6.46 -4.15 3.70
N THR A 12 -5.78 -3.15 4.25
CA THR A 12 -5.33 -3.12 5.66
C THR A 12 -5.96 -1.98 6.47
N THR A 13 -6.27 -0.86 5.82
CA THR A 13 -6.71 0.37 6.49
C THR A 13 -7.68 1.12 5.59
N THR A 14 -8.66 1.77 6.22
CA THR A 14 -9.55 2.73 5.56
C THR A 14 -9.26 4.12 6.09
N ARG A 15 -9.20 5.11 5.20
CA ARG A 15 -8.98 6.51 5.53
C ARG A 15 -10.08 7.37 4.92
N ALA A 16 -10.55 8.36 5.66
CA ALA A 16 -11.50 9.36 5.19
C ALA A 16 -10.98 10.77 5.48
N ALA A 17 -11.29 11.73 4.61
CA ALA A 17 -10.93 13.13 4.80
C ALA A 17 -12.06 14.03 4.30
N VAL A 18 -12.28 15.14 5.01
CA VAL A 18 -13.26 16.17 4.62
C VAL A 18 -12.53 17.50 4.48
N HIS A 19 -12.72 18.17 3.35
CA HIS A 19 -12.10 19.45 3.04
C HIS A 19 -13.15 20.51 2.70
N ALA A 20 -12.85 21.76 3.04
CA ALA A 20 -13.56 22.92 2.52
C ALA A 20 -13.15 23.22 1.07
N ALA A 21 -13.91 24.09 0.40
CA ALA A 21 -13.65 24.50 -0.98
C ALA A 21 -12.30 25.21 -1.20
N ASP A 22 -11.71 25.81 -0.17
CA ASP A 22 -10.38 26.41 -0.24
C ASP A 22 -9.23 25.38 -0.11
N GLY A 23 -9.57 24.12 0.14
CA GLY A 23 -8.63 23.02 0.36
C GLY A 23 -8.23 22.81 1.83
N THR A 24 -8.78 23.58 2.76
CA THR A 24 -8.55 23.37 4.20
C THR A 24 -9.13 22.02 4.62
N ARG A 25 -8.30 21.17 5.24
CA ARG A 25 -8.78 19.93 5.85
C ARG A 25 -9.50 20.25 7.15
N LEU A 26 -10.78 19.87 7.22
CA LEU A 26 -11.63 20.09 8.39
C LEU A 26 -11.78 18.83 9.24
N GLY A 27 -11.61 17.64 8.65
CA GLY A 27 -11.72 16.40 9.38
C GLY A 27 -10.97 15.25 8.71
N HIS A 28 -10.62 14.27 9.53
CA HIS A 28 -9.93 13.04 9.12
C HIS A 28 -10.36 11.88 10.00
N GLY A 29 -10.40 10.68 9.43
CA GLY A 29 -10.74 9.47 10.15
C GLY A 29 -10.04 8.26 9.58
N THR A 30 -9.63 7.36 10.47
CA THR A 30 -9.06 6.06 10.11
C THR A 30 -9.84 4.94 10.77
N ALA A 31 -9.87 3.78 10.12
CA ALA A 31 -10.50 2.57 10.62
C ALA A 31 -9.78 1.33 10.06
N GLY A 32 -10.31 0.16 10.40
CA GLY A 32 -9.84 -1.13 9.90
C GLY A 32 -9.94 -1.29 8.38
N PRO A 33 -9.71 -2.51 7.87
CA PRO A 33 -9.63 -2.76 6.43
C PRO A 33 -10.97 -2.57 5.72
N GLY A 34 -10.93 -1.93 4.56
CA GLY A 34 -12.12 -1.54 3.77
C GLY A 34 -12.27 -2.28 2.44
N ASN A 35 -11.44 -3.29 2.18
CA ASN A 35 -11.50 -4.09 0.96
C ASN A 35 -12.57 -5.21 1.09
N PRO A 36 -13.71 -5.11 0.40
CA PRO A 36 -14.78 -6.11 0.46
C PRO A 36 -14.38 -7.49 -0.08
N ALA A 37 -13.51 -7.57 -1.08
CA ALA A 37 -13.04 -8.85 -1.64
C ALA A 37 -12.18 -9.64 -0.65
N ALA A 38 -11.48 -8.96 0.26
CA ALA A 38 -10.63 -9.60 1.26
C ALA A 38 -11.36 -9.92 2.57
N HIS A 39 -12.28 -9.06 3.02
CA HIS A 39 -12.88 -9.12 4.36
C HIS A 39 -14.41 -9.28 4.37
N GLY A 40 -15.03 -9.33 3.20
CA GLY A 40 -16.48 -9.36 3.04
C GLY A 40 -17.13 -7.98 3.14
N HIS A 41 -18.31 -7.83 2.55
CA HIS A 41 -18.96 -6.53 2.38
C HIS A 41 -19.28 -5.89 3.73
N ALA A 42 -19.88 -6.63 4.67
CA ALA A 42 -20.32 -6.09 5.95
C ALA A 42 -19.17 -5.46 6.77
N ALA A 43 -18.02 -6.16 6.86
CA ALA A 43 -16.86 -5.64 7.59
C ALA A 43 -16.25 -4.41 6.91
N ALA A 44 -16.12 -4.45 5.57
CA ALA A 44 -15.61 -3.33 4.80
C ALA A 44 -16.52 -2.09 4.92
N GLY A 45 -17.84 -2.27 4.81
CA GLY A 45 -18.81 -1.18 4.98
C GLY A 45 -18.75 -0.55 6.37
N ALA A 46 -18.63 -1.36 7.42
CA ALA A 46 -18.49 -0.87 8.79
C ALA A 46 -17.19 -0.07 9.01
N ALA A 47 -16.07 -0.52 8.43
CA ALA A 47 -14.81 0.23 8.49
C ALA A 47 -14.90 1.57 7.77
N ILE A 48 -15.53 1.61 6.58
CA ILE A 48 -15.76 2.84 5.83
C ILE A 48 -16.67 3.79 6.60
N GLU A 49 -17.78 3.29 7.16
CA GLU A 49 -18.67 4.09 8.00
C GLU A 49 -17.93 4.69 9.19
N GLN A 50 -17.13 3.89 9.90
CA GLN A 50 -16.38 4.35 11.06
C GLN A 50 -15.37 5.44 10.68
N ALA A 51 -14.60 5.27 9.61
CA ALA A 51 -13.65 6.26 9.15
C ALA A 51 -14.37 7.56 8.74
N LEU A 52 -15.47 7.45 8.00
CA LEU A 52 -16.25 8.60 7.53
C LEU A 52 -16.90 9.36 8.70
N ARG A 53 -17.48 8.66 9.68
CA ARG A 53 -18.03 9.30 10.90
C ARG A 53 -16.97 10.08 11.66
N ARG A 54 -15.76 9.52 11.84
CA ARG A 54 -14.64 10.22 12.47
C ARG A 54 -14.22 11.46 11.69
N ALA A 55 -14.20 11.37 10.35
CA ALA A 55 -13.85 12.52 9.50
C ALA A 55 -14.93 13.62 9.48
N LEU A 56 -16.18 13.28 9.83
CA LEU A 56 -17.31 14.22 9.91
C LEU A 56 -17.55 14.74 11.34
N ASP A 57 -16.78 14.30 12.33
CA ASP A 57 -16.99 14.69 13.72
C ASP A 57 -16.91 16.22 13.89
N GLY A 58 -17.96 16.81 14.47
CA GLY A 58 -18.10 18.27 14.61
C GLY A 58 -18.44 19.04 13.32
N LEU A 59 -18.67 18.37 12.19
CA LEU A 59 -19.10 18.97 10.92
C LEU A 59 -20.58 18.67 10.63
N ASP A 60 -21.23 19.55 9.86
CA ASP A 60 -22.58 19.31 9.35
C ASP A 60 -22.49 18.50 8.02
N PRO A 61 -22.90 17.21 8.01
CA PRO A 61 -22.79 16.37 6.83
C PRO A 61 -23.67 16.84 5.66
N SER A 62 -24.69 17.65 5.91
CA SER A 62 -25.56 18.21 4.87
C SER A 62 -24.83 19.21 3.96
N LEU A 63 -23.68 19.72 4.41
CA LEU A 63 -22.82 20.62 3.64
C LEU A 63 -21.89 19.88 2.67
N VAL A 64 -21.84 18.54 2.68
CA VAL A 64 -21.07 17.75 1.73
C VAL A 64 -21.73 17.79 0.36
N ALA A 65 -21.17 18.61 -0.54
CA ALA A 65 -21.69 18.77 -1.90
C ALA A 65 -21.32 17.58 -2.80
N ALA A 66 -20.16 16.97 -2.57
CA ALA A 66 -19.73 15.79 -3.30
C ALA A 66 -18.77 14.92 -2.51
N SER A 67 -18.75 13.64 -2.88
CA SER A 67 -17.83 12.68 -2.29
C SER A 67 -17.37 11.61 -3.27
N VAL A 68 -16.17 11.07 -3.01
CA VAL A 68 -15.57 9.98 -3.77
C VAL A 68 -15.12 8.91 -2.80
N ALA A 69 -15.35 7.64 -3.16
CA ALA A 69 -14.85 6.48 -2.43
C ALA A 69 -14.00 5.64 -3.39
N GLY A 70 -12.69 5.60 -3.15
CA GLY A 70 -11.78 4.63 -3.76
C GLY A 70 -11.82 3.34 -2.96
N VAL A 71 -12.25 2.25 -3.60
CA VAL A 71 -12.40 0.95 -2.95
C VAL A 71 -11.62 -0.11 -3.73
N ALA A 72 -10.67 -0.74 -3.05
CA ALA A 72 -9.98 -1.90 -3.61
C ALA A 72 -10.94 -3.09 -3.71
N GLY A 73 -11.16 -3.61 -4.92
CA GLY A 73 -11.98 -4.81 -5.15
C GLY A 73 -13.49 -4.64 -4.92
N GLY A 74 -14.01 -3.41 -5.04
CA GLY A 74 -15.46 -3.16 -5.00
C GLY A 74 -16.18 -3.69 -6.25
N ASP A 75 -17.38 -4.24 -6.04
CA ASP A 75 -18.31 -4.66 -7.08
C ASP A 75 -19.61 -3.81 -7.06
N ASP A 76 -20.53 -4.09 -7.99
CA ASP A 76 -21.81 -3.37 -8.09
C ASP A 76 -22.66 -3.52 -6.82
N ASP A 77 -22.60 -4.67 -6.15
CA ASP A 77 -23.32 -4.92 -4.90
C ASP A 77 -22.78 -4.04 -3.77
N PHE A 78 -21.47 -3.78 -3.76
CA PHE A 78 -20.84 -2.89 -2.78
C PHE A 78 -21.26 -1.43 -2.95
N ALA A 79 -21.56 -0.97 -4.17
CA ALA A 79 -22.09 0.38 -4.38
C ALA A 79 -23.44 0.61 -3.65
N GLY A 80 -24.28 -0.43 -3.55
CA GLY A 80 -25.49 -0.42 -2.74
C GLY A 80 -25.22 -0.27 -1.24
N MET A 81 -24.12 -0.85 -0.75
CA MET A 81 -23.68 -0.69 0.63
C MET A 81 -23.15 0.71 0.91
N LEU A 82 -22.31 1.26 0.03
CA LEU A 82 -21.80 2.64 0.17
C LEU A 82 -22.93 3.67 0.22
N ARG A 83 -23.98 3.49 -0.59
CA ARG A 83 -25.22 4.29 -0.50
C ARG A 83 -25.81 4.31 0.91
N ARG A 84 -25.92 3.15 1.56
CA ARG A 84 -26.46 3.03 2.93
C ARG A 84 -25.53 3.66 3.95
N VAL A 85 -24.21 3.45 3.82
CA VAL A 85 -23.21 4.05 4.70
C VAL A 85 -23.27 5.57 4.65
N TRP A 86 -23.33 6.16 3.45
CA TRP A 86 -23.41 7.62 3.30
C TRP A 86 -24.68 8.20 3.91
N ALA A 87 -25.83 7.57 3.66
CA ALA A 87 -27.10 7.96 4.27
C ALA A 87 -27.04 7.87 5.80
N ALA A 88 -26.43 6.82 6.37
CA ALA A 88 -26.25 6.66 7.81
C ALA A 88 -25.30 7.72 8.42
N CYS A 89 -24.38 8.26 7.62
CA CYS A 89 -23.51 9.39 7.98
C CYS A 89 -24.15 10.77 7.75
N GLY A 90 -25.41 10.83 7.30
CA GLY A 90 -26.13 12.09 7.06
C GLY A 90 -25.78 12.79 5.75
N ILE A 91 -25.03 12.14 4.85
CA ILE A 91 -24.72 12.69 3.52
C ILE A 91 -25.83 12.29 2.55
N ALA A 92 -26.49 13.28 1.95
CA ALA A 92 -27.67 13.05 1.11
C ALA A 92 -27.33 12.31 -0.21
N ALA A 93 -26.24 12.69 -0.87
CA ALA A 93 -25.81 12.09 -2.12
C ALA A 93 -24.80 10.94 -1.87
N PRO A 94 -24.93 9.79 -2.55
CA PRO A 94 -23.94 8.73 -2.45
C PRO A 94 -22.60 9.11 -3.06
N PRO A 95 -21.51 8.40 -2.71
CA PRO A 95 -20.22 8.69 -3.29
C PRO A 95 -20.15 8.22 -4.73
N ARG A 96 -19.36 8.94 -5.53
CA ARG A 96 -18.83 8.38 -6.76
C ARG A 96 -17.82 7.31 -6.39
N THR A 97 -18.10 6.07 -6.77
CA THR A 97 -17.21 4.94 -6.51
C THR A 97 -16.15 4.87 -7.62
N VAL A 98 -14.89 4.70 -7.22
CA VAL A 98 -13.74 4.51 -8.11
C VAL A 98 -12.84 3.41 -7.56
N GLY A 99 -11.84 2.99 -8.34
CA GLY A 99 -10.81 2.09 -7.83
C GLY A 99 -9.88 2.78 -6.83
N ASP A 100 -9.20 2.00 -6.02
CA ASP A 100 -8.11 2.46 -5.15
C ASP A 100 -6.96 3.09 -5.97
N VAL A 101 -6.68 2.54 -7.16
CA VAL A 101 -5.70 3.06 -8.11
C VAL A 101 -6.02 4.49 -8.55
N ASP A 102 -7.28 4.83 -8.80
CA ASP A 102 -7.70 6.18 -9.19
C ASP A 102 -7.37 7.21 -8.10
N VAL A 103 -7.68 6.83 -6.86
CA VAL A 103 -7.45 7.67 -5.69
C VAL A 103 -5.97 7.81 -5.37
N ALA A 104 -5.21 6.71 -5.48
CA ALA A 104 -3.75 6.73 -5.30
C ALA A 104 -3.05 7.62 -6.34
N TYR A 105 -3.46 7.56 -7.61
CA TYR A 105 -2.93 8.43 -8.66
C TYR A 105 -3.27 9.91 -8.38
N ALA A 106 -4.53 10.20 -8.06
CA ALA A 106 -4.98 11.55 -7.72
C ALA A 106 -4.32 12.11 -6.45
N ALA A 107 -3.88 11.26 -5.52
CA ALA A 107 -3.14 11.69 -4.34
C ALA A 107 -1.70 12.15 -4.65
N GLY A 108 -1.16 11.79 -5.81
CA GLY A 108 0.20 12.16 -6.22
C GLY A 108 0.27 13.32 -7.21
N THR A 109 -0.71 13.47 -8.10
CA THR A 109 -0.66 14.48 -9.18
C THR A 109 -2.04 15.00 -9.57
N PRO A 110 -2.15 16.29 -9.96
CA PRO A 110 -3.35 16.80 -10.61
C PRO A 110 -3.45 16.40 -12.10
N ALA A 111 -2.37 15.90 -12.71
CA ALA A 111 -2.30 15.62 -14.14
C ALA A 111 -3.39 14.63 -14.58
N PRO A 112 -4.02 14.84 -15.76
CA PRO A 112 -5.01 13.91 -16.27
C PRO A 112 -4.38 12.63 -16.87
N SER A 113 -3.11 12.69 -17.25
CA SER A 113 -2.38 11.60 -17.90
C SER A 113 -1.04 11.37 -17.19
N GLY A 114 -0.65 10.10 -17.07
CA GLY A 114 0.53 9.68 -16.32
C GLY A 114 0.52 8.18 -16.04
N THR A 115 1.29 7.76 -15.06
CA THR A 115 1.33 6.36 -14.64
C THR A 115 1.37 6.27 -13.12
N LEU A 116 0.57 5.39 -12.54
CA LEU A 116 0.73 4.96 -11.15
C LEU A 116 1.64 3.73 -11.13
N LEU A 117 2.68 3.74 -10.30
CA LEU A 117 3.43 2.55 -9.89
C LEU A 117 3.11 2.29 -8.42
N LEU A 118 2.38 1.22 -8.16
CA LEU A 118 1.92 0.82 -6.84
C LEU A 118 2.75 -0.39 -6.36
N ALA A 119 3.36 -0.29 -5.19
CA ALA A 119 3.96 -1.44 -4.51
C ALA A 119 3.70 -1.39 -2.99
N GLY A 120 2.79 -2.26 -2.56
CA GLY A 120 2.46 -2.51 -1.15
C GLY A 120 2.71 -3.98 -0.85
N THR A 121 1.70 -4.69 -0.34
CA THR A 121 1.74 -6.16 -0.26
C THR A 121 1.88 -6.79 -1.65
N GLY A 122 1.13 -6.29 -2.63
CA GLY A 122 1.25 -6.62 -4.05
C GLY A 122 1.92 -5.51 -4.86
N ALA A 123 1.96 -5.65 -6.19
CA ALA A 123 2.52 -4.63 -7.07
C ALA A 123 1.84 -4.59 -8.45
N ALA A 124 1.65 -3.38 -8.97
CA ALA A 124 1.08 -3.15 -10.29
C ALA A 124 1.48 -1.77 -10.83
N ALA A 125 1.35 -1.57 -12.14
CA ALA A 125 1.36 -0.26 -12.75
C ALA A 125 0.09 -0.01 -13.56
N ALA A 126 -0.44 1.20 -13.50
CA ALA A 126 -1.61 1.62 -14.25
C ALA A 126 -1.34 2.92 -15.00
N ARG A 127 -1.58 2.92 -16.32
CA ARG A 127 -1.50 4.13 -17.14
C ARG A 127 -2.83 4.86 -17.11
N PHE A 128 -2.75 6.16 -16.84
CA PHE A 128 -3.88 7.08 -16.93
C PHE A 128 -3.81 7.90 -18.22
N ARG A 129 -4.96 8.08 -18.87
CA ARG A 129 -5.21 9.07 -19.92
C ARG A 129 -6.57 9.69 -19.65
N ASP A 130 -6.64 11.02 -19.66
CA ASP A 130 -7.88 11.76 -19.40
C ASP A 130 -8.58 11.33 -18.09
N ARG A 131 -7.79 11.05 -17.04
CA ARG A 131 -8.20 10.57 -15.71
C ARG A 131 -8.86 9.19 -15.71
N ALA A 132 -8.73 8.42 -16.78
CA ALA A 132 -9.19 7.04 -16.85
C ALA A 132 -8.00 6.09 -16.98
N VAL A 133 -8.10 4.93 -16.33
CA VAL A 133 -7.15 3.83 -16.52
C VAL A 133 -7.32 3.27 -17.94
N VAL A 134 -6.25 3.28 -18.73
CA VAL A 134 -6.26 2.80 -20.12
C VAL A 134 -5.36 1.60 -20.36
N ALA A 135 -4.45 1.29 -19.43
CA ALA A 135 -3.61 0.09 -19.46
C ALA A 135 -3.16 -0.27 -18.06
N VAL A 136 -3.02 -1.56 -17.80
CA VAL A 136 -2.49 -2.11 -16.53
C VAL A 136 -1.40 -3.12 -16.86
N ALA A 137 -0.34 -3.13 -16.06
CA ALA A 137 0.69 -4.16 -16.06
C ALA A 137 0.86 -4.74 -14.66
N ASP A 138 1.02 -6.05 -14.62
CA ASP A 138 1.05 -6.86 -13.39
C ASP A 138 -0.25 -6.72 -12.58
N GLY A 139 -0.22 -6.84 -11.25
CA GLY A 139 -1.41 -6.98 -10.41
C GLY A 139 -2.09 -8.35 -10.56
N LEU A 140 -1.36 -9.37 -11.02
CA LEU A 140 -1.89 -10.73 -11.23
C LEU A 140 -1.91 -11.57 -9.94
N GLY A 141 -1.68 -10.93 -8.80
CA GLY A 141 -1.70 -11.51 -7.47
C GLY A 141 -0.42 -12.23 -7.09
N TRP A 142 -0.21 -12.35 -5.77
CA TRP A 142 1.01 -12.85 -5.12
C TRP A 142 1.62 -14.16 -5.64
N LEU A 143 0.81 -15.02 -6.28
CA LEU A 143 1.28 -16.30 -6.82
C LEU A 143 1.84 -16.18 -8.24
N LEU A 144 1.21 -15.39 -9.10
CA LEU A 144 1.47 -15.33 -10.55
C LEU A 144 2.00 -13.96 -11.04
N GLY A 145 2.03 -12.96 -10.16
CA GLY A 145 2.52 -11.61 -10.42
C GLY A 145 2.91 -10.91 -9.11
N ASP A 146 2.50 -9.66 -8.96
CA ASP A 146 2.91 -8.77 -7.85
C ASP A 146 4.45 -8.68 -7.73
N GLU A 147 5.12 -8.64 -8.88
CA GLU A 147 6.58 -8.74 -8.98
C GLU A 147 7.25 -7.49 -8.39
N GLY A 148 8.17 -7.71 -7.45
CA GLY A 148 8.81 -6.63 -6.70
C GLY A 148 7.95 -5.99 -5.62
N GLY A 149 6.71 -6.45 -5.41
CA GLY A 149 5.88 -6.08 -4.26
C GLY A 149 6.39 -6.66 -2.93
N GLY A 150 5.80 -6.26 -1.81
CA GLY A 150 6.21 -6.65 -0.48
C GLY A 150 6.16 -8.17 -0.24
N PHE A 151 5.12 -8.86 -0.75
CA PHE A 151 5.11 -10.32 -0.69
C PHE A 151 6.26 -10.95 -1.48
N TRP A 152 6.56 -10.42 -2.68
CA TRP A 152 7.67 -10.91 -3.49
C TRP A 152 9.02 -10.75 -2.77
N ILE A 153 9.26 -9.57 -2.20
CA ILE A 153 10.48 -9.23 -1.45
C ILE A 153 10.60 -10.14 -0.22
N GLY A 154 9.55 -10.21 0.59
CA GLY A 154 9.50 -11.05 1.79
C GLY A 154 9.73 -12.53 1.45
N ARG A 155 9.06 -13.07 0.43
CA ARG A 155 9.27 -14.45 -0.05
C ARG A 155 10.71 -14.68 -0.50
N ALA A 156 11.32 -13.73 -1.22
CA ALA A 156 12.70 -13.84 -1.66
C ALA A 156 13.67 -13.87 -0.45
N GLY A 157 13.47 -12.99 0.53
CA GLY A 157 14.25 -12.92 1.77
C GLY A 157 14.13 -14.18 2.62
N VAL A 158 12.90 -14.64 2.87
CA VAL A 158 12.64 -15.89 3.62
C VAL A 158 13.26 -17.09 2.91
N ARG A 159 13.12 -17.18 1.59
CA ARG A 159 13.73 -18.26 0.80
C ARG A 159 15.25 -18.24 0.87
N ALA A 160 15.87 -17.05 0.84
CA ALA A 160 17.32 -16.90 0.98
C ALA A 160 17.79 -17.35 2.37
N ALA A 161 17.11 -16.92 3.43
CA ALA A 161 17.43 -17.30 4.81
C ALA A 161 17.32 -18.82 5.02
N VAL A 162 16.22 -19.44 4.58
CA VAL A 162 16.02 -20.90 4.67
C VAL A 162 17.10 -21.67 3.90
N ARG A 163 17.50 -21.19 2.71
CA ARG A 163 18.58 -21.82 1.93
C ARG A 163 19.95 -21.69 2.59
N ALA A 164 20.22 -20.57 3.26
CA ALA A 164 21.48 -20.39 3.99
C ALA A 164 21.55 -21.37 5.18
N LEU A 165 20.45 -21.50 5.92
CA LEU A 165 20.32 -22.46 7.02
C LEU A 165 20.44 -23.91 6.55
N ASP A 166 19.78 -24.28 5.45
CA ASP A 166 19.86 -25.64 4.87
C ASP A 166 21.27 -26.01 4.40
N ARG A 167 22.04 -25.02 3.94
CA ARG A 167 23.45 -25.20 3.54
C ARG A 167 24.43 -25.16 4.71
N GLY A 168 23.96 -24.90 5.94
CA GLY A 168 24.82 -24.73 7.12
C GLY A 168 25.76 -23.52 7.02
N LEU A 169 25.39 -22.50 6.24
CA LEU A 169 26.19 -21.27 6.15
C LEU A 169 26.09 -20.49 7.47
N PRO A 170 27.15 -19.78 7.90
CA PRO A 170 27.08 -18.88 9.05
C PRO A 170 25.92 -17.88 8.88
N PRO A 171 25.05 -17.72 9.87
CA PRO A 171 23.89 -16.86 9.74
C PRO A 171 24.32 -15.39 9.72
N GLY A 172 24.04 -14.71 8.60
CA GLY A 172 24.18 -13.27 8.44
C GLY A 172 22.95 -12.48 8.91
N PRO A 173 22.95 -11.14 8.77
CA PRO A 173 21.86 -10.28 9.22
C PRO A 173 20.48 -10.72 8.72
N LEU A 174 20.34 -11.10 7.45
CA LEU A 174 19.06 -11.55 6.89
C LEU A 174 18.53 -12.81 7.58
N VAL A 175 19.40 -13.78 7.89
CA VAL A 175 19.00 -15.04 8.52
C VAL A 175 18.49 -14.80 9.94
N GLU A 176 19.17 -13.94 10.70
CA GLU A 176 18.82 -13.64 12.09
C GLU A 176 17.53 -12.81 12.17
N LEU A 177 17.37 -11.80 11.32
CA LEU A 177 16.13 -11.00 11.25
C LEU A 177 14.92 -11.87 10.87
N VAL A 178 15.07 -12.72 9.85
CA VAL A 178 14.00 -13.66 9.46
C VAL A 178 13.72 -14.65 10.59
N SER A 179 14.74 -15.21 11.26
CA SER A 179 14.52 -16.14 12.36
C SER A 179 13.74 -15.50 13.50
N ALA A 180 14.12 -14.29 13.91
CA ALA A 180 13.43 -13.53 14.95
C ALA A 180 11.96 -13.25 14.57
N HIS A 181 11.71 -12.84 13.32
CA HIS A 181 10.35 -12.59 12.80
C HIS A 181 9.43 -13.82 12.86
N PHE A 182 9.99 -15.01 12.64
CA PHE A 182 9.25 -16.27 12.74
C PHE A 182 9.28 -16.88 14.16
N GLY A 183 9.79 -16.15 15.17
CA GLY A 183 9.90 -16.65 16.55
C GLY A 183 10.84 -17.85 16.68
N VAL A 184 11.82 -17.96 15.79
CA VAL A 184 12.82 -19.02 15.78
C VAL A 184 14.10 -18.51 16.45
N PRO A 185 14.64 -19.22 17.46
CA PRO A 185 15.87 -18.84 18.13
C PRO A 185 17.01 -18.55 17.16
N GLY A 186 17.70 -17.43 17.40
CA GLY A 186 18.90 -17.03 16.68
C GLY A 186 20.10 -17.91 17.03
N ALA A 187 21.22 -17.73 16.31
CA ALA A 187 22.41 -18.53 16.53
C ALA A 187 22.96 -18.43 17.97
N ALA A 188 22.84 -17.26 18.59
CA ALA A 188 23.32 -17.01 19.95
C ALA A 188 22.44 -17.66 21.04
N SER A 189 21.15 -17.88 20.78
CA SER A 189 20.20 -18.46 21.75
C SER A 189 19.93 -19.95 21.53
N ALA A 190 20.29 -20.48 20.36
CA ALA A 190 20.22 -21.90 20.01
C ALA A 190 21.03 -22.80 20.98
N GLY A 191 22.21 -22.36 21.43
CA GLY A 191 23.08 -23.15 22.32
C GLY A 191 22.59 -23.30 23.77
N ALA A 192 21.53 -22.58 24.16
CA ALA A 192 21.01 -22.59 25.54
C ALA A 192 19.69 -23.38 25.70
N ALA A 193 19.04 -23.77 24.61
CA ALA A 193 17.69 -24.32 24.63
C ALA A 193 17.66 -25.82 24.30
N GLY A 194 17.87 -26.67 25.32
CA GLY A 194 17.36 -28.05 25.33
C GLY A 194 18.42 -29.15 25.46
N SER A 195 18.17 -30.09 26.37
CA SER A 195 18.97 -31.28 26.67
C SER A 195 19.11 -32.31 25.54
N ASP A 196 18.46 -32.07 24.40
CA ASP A 196 18.25 -33.08 23.36
C ASP A 196 18.94 -32.73 22.02
N GLY A 197 19.66 -31.61 21.94
CA GLY A 197 20.56 -31.27 20.82
C GLY A 197 19.90 -30.92 19.46
N VAL A 198 18.58 -30.94 19.33
CA VAL A 198 17.87 -30.72 18.06
C VAL A 198 17.36 -29.28 17.87
N ILE A 199 17.10 -28.55 18.96
CA ILE A 199 16.59 -27.17 18.90
C ILE A 199 17.73 -26.21 18.60
N GLY A 200 17.57 -25.40 17.54
CA GLY A 200 18.56 -24.39 17.17
C GLY A 200 19.58 -24.82 16.11
N GLU A 201 19.63 -26.12 15.78
CA GLU A 201 20.32 -26.64 14.58
C GLU A 201 19.83 -25.91 13.31
N PRO A 202 20.73 -25.56 12.35
CA PRO A 202 20.34 -24.83 11.15
C PRO A 202 19.18 -25.49 10.39
N ARG A 203 19.19 -26.81 10.27
CA ARG A 203 18.11 -27.56 9.59
C ARG A 203 16.77 -27.46 10.33
N TRP A 204 16.77 -27.56 11.65
CA TRP A 204 15.55 -27.40 12.45
C TRP A 204 14.98 -25.98 12.32
N ARG A 205 15.84 -24.96 12.35
CA ARG A 205 15.43 -23.55 12.14
C ARG A 205 14.78 -23.38 10.77
N ALA A 206 15.39 -23.93 9.73
CA ALA A 206 14.85 -23.91 8.37
C ALA A 206 13.46 -24.57 8.31
N ASP A 207 13.32 -25.78 8.84
CA ASP A 207 12.04 -26.51 8.83
C ASP A 207 10.95 -25.77 9.62
N ARG A 208 11.30 -25.10 10.72
CA ARG A 208 10.35 -24.29 11.51
C ARG A 208 9.88 -23.05 10.73
N ILE A 209 10.80 -22.32 10.10
CA ILE A 209 10.47 -21.16 9.25
C ILE A 209 9.57 -21.60 8.09
N VAL A 210 9.89 -22.70 7.41
CA VAL A 210 9.10 -23.22 6.28
C VAL A 210 7.66 -23.51 6.69
N ARG A 211 7.44 -24.20 7.81
CA ARG A 211 6.09 -24.50 8.30
C ARG A 211 5.26 -23.25 8.58
N LEU A 212 5.86 -22.25 9.22
CA LEU A 212 5.18 -21.00 9.57
C LEU A 212 4.90 -20.14 8.31
N ALA A 213 5.88 -20.06 7.39
CA ALA A 213 5.72 -19.35 6.13
C ALA A 213 4.64 -19.95 5.23
N GLN A 214 4.46 -21.28 5.25
CA GLN A 214 3.39 -21.96 4.51
C GLN A 214 2.00 -21.72 5.12
N ALA A 215 1.92 -21.49 6.44
CA ALA A 215 0.66 -21.28 7.13
C ALA A 215 0.11 -19.85 6.96
N ASP A 216 0.98 -18.86 6.79
CA ASP A 216 0.57 -17.45 6.72
C ASP A 216 1.38 -16.65 5.68
N ARG A 217 0.72 -16.35 4.55
CA ARG A 217 1.32 -15.52 3.49
C ARG A 217 1.55 -14.07 3.91
N MET A 218 0.78 -13.54 4.85
CA MET A 218 0.93 -12.16 5.33
C MET A 218 2.10 -12.05 6.28
N LEU A 219 2.38 -13.11 7.06
CA LEU A 219 3.63 -13.24 7.79
C LEU A 219 4.85 -13.23 6.84
N VAL A 220 4.75 -13.86 5.67
CA VAL A 220 5.81 -13.79 4.65
C VAL A 220 5.96 -12.39 4.07
N ALA A 221 4.86 -11.71 3.71
CA ALA A 221 4.93 -10.33 3.21
C ALA A 221 5.50 -9.35 4.25
N ALA A 222 5.19 -9.56 5.53
CA ALA A 222 5.71 -8.76 6.64
C ALA A 222 7.23 -8.91 6.83
N ALA A 223 7.89 -9.89 6.18
CA ALA A 223 9.34 -9.97 6.15
C ALA A 223 10.00 -8.99 5.15
N SER A 224 9.22 -8.27 4.32
CA SER A 224 9.76 -7.32 3.33
C SER A 224 10.66 -6.23 3.94
N PRO A 225 10.28 -5.55 5.04
CA PRO A 225 11.13 -4.52 5.66
C PRO A 225 12.45 -5.10 6.18
N LEU A 226 12.47 -6.37 6.59
CA LEU A 226 13.66 -7.05 7.11
C LEU A 226 14.72 -7.24 6.02
N VAL A 227 14.31 -7.40 4.76
CA VAL A 227 15.24 -7.45 3.62
C VAL A 227 15.92 -6.09 3.43
N ALA A 228 15.16 -4.99 3.55
CA ALA A 228 15.73 -3.66 3.47
C ALA A 228 16.69 -3.38 4.63
N GLU A 229 16.33 -3.79 5.84
CA GLU A 229 17.17 -3.69 7.04
C GLU A 229 18.47 -4.49 6.90
N ALA A 230 18.38 -5.75 6.47
CA ALA A 230 19.55 -6.60 6.22
C ALA A 230 20.48 -5.99 5.15
N ALA A 231 19.92 -5.45 4.06
CA ALA A 231 20.70 -4.78 3.02
C ALA A 231 21.44 -3.54 3.56
N ALA A 232 20.77 -2.74 4.41
CA ALA A 232 21.39 -1.60 5.09
C ALA A 232 22.50 -2.01 6.08
N ALA A 233 22.38 -3.20 6.67
CA ALA A 233 23.41 -3.83 7.49
C ALA A 233 24.54 -4.50 6.66
N GLY A 234 24.54 -4.36 5.34
CA GLY A 234 25.60 -4.88 4.45
C GLY A 234 25.42 -6.34 4.03
N ASP A 235 24.24 -6.93 4.21
CA ASP A 235 23.94 -8.28 3.71
C ASP A 235 23.83 -8.26 2.17
N GLY A 236 24.81 -8.90 1.51
CA GLY A 236 24.88 -8.92 0.05
C GLY A 236 23.70 -9.62 -0.63
N CYS A 237 23.15 -10.68 -0.02
CA CYS A 237 21.99 -11.37 -0.58
C CYS A 237 20.73 -10.49 -0.50
N ALA A 238 20.56 -9.79 0.63
CA ALA A 238 19.48 -8.82 0.77
C ALA A 238 19.60 -7.67 -0.24
N ALA A 239 20.81 -7.15 -0.47
CA ALA A 239 21.07 -6.13 -1.47
C ALA A 239 20.72 -6.59 -2.91
N GLU A 240 21.03 -7.84 -3.26
CA GLU A 240 20.62 -8.42 -4.55
C GLU A 240 19.10 -8.50 -4.70
N ILE A 241 18.38 -8.88 -3.64
CA ILE A 241 16.91 -8.95 -3.62
C ILE A 241 16.31 -7.56 -3.81
N VAL A 242 16.83 -6.55 -3.11
CA VAL A 242 16.43 -5.14 -3.27
C VAL A 242 16.58 -4.70 -4.72
N GLY A 243 17.76 -4.92 -5.32
CA GLY A 243 18.02 -4.53 -6.71
C GLY A 243 17.12 -5.27 -7.70
N ALA A 244 16.83 -6.54 -7.45
CA ALA A 244 15.91 -7.32 -8.28
C ALA A 244 14.46 -6.84 -8.16
N ALA A 245 14.00 -6.46 -6.97
CA ALA A 245 12.67 -5.88 -6.77
C ALA A 245 12.54 -4.55 -7.53
N ALA A 246 13.54 -3.66 -7.39
CA ALA A 246 13.53 -2.37 -8.07
C ALA A 246 13.48 -2.50 -9.60
N ARG A 247 14.27 -3.41 -10.18
CA ARG A 247 14.24 -3.70 -11.64
C ARG A 247 12.86 -4.18 -12.11
N ARG A 248 12.22 -5.09 -11.37
CA ARG A 248 10.88 -5.61 -11.70
C ARG A 248 9.81 -4.52 -11.65
N LEU A 249 9.85 -3.66 -10.64
CA LEU A 249 8.93 -2.53 -10.51
C LEU A 249 9.13 -1.51 -11.64
N ALA A 250 10.38 -1.16 -11.95
CA ALA A 250 10.69 -0.24 -13.05
C ALA A 250 10.28 -0.80 -14.43
N GLU A 251 10.52 -2.10 -14.68
CA GLU A 251 10.07 -2.79 -15.89
C GLU A 251 8.53 -2.77 -16.00
N THR A 252 7.84 -3.05 -14.88
CA THR A 252 6.37 -3.04 -14.83
C THR A 252 5.81 -1.65 -15.15
N ALA A 253 6.39 -0.59 -14.59
CA ALA A 253 6.05 0.77 -14.96
C ALA A 253 6.32 1.04 -16.45
N GLY A 254 7.51 0.69 -16.95
CA GLY A 254 7.93 0.92 -18.34
C GLY A 254 7.04 0.25 -19.39
N ARG A 255 6.40 -0.88 -19.07
CA ARG A 255 5.46 -1.58 -19.97
C ARG A 255 4.20 -0.77 -20.29
N VAL A 256 3.77 0.10 -19.39
CA VAL A 256 2.53 0.89 -19.55
C VAL A 256 2.80 2.39 -19.59
N HIS A 257 3.98 2.84 -19.16
CA HIS A 257 4.30 4.25 -19.12
C HIS A 257 4.18 4.90 -20.50
N GLY A 258 3.74 6.15 -20.50
CA GLY A 258 3.53 6.93 -21.71
C GLY A 258 4.08 8.34 -21.53
N GLU A 259 3.19 9.28 -21.24
CA GLU A 259 3.52 10.68 -20.99
C GLU A 259 3.10 11.06 -19.56
N GLY A 260 3.62 12.18 -19.07
CA GLY A 260 3.30 12.71 -17.75
C GLY A 260 4.06 12.03 -16.62
N PRO A 261 3.71 12.34 -15.36
CA PRO A 261 4.47 11.87 -14.21
C PRO A 261 4.22 10.39 -13.91
N ILE A 262 5.21 9.76 -13.29
CA ILE A 262 5.08 8.48 -12.59
C ILE A 262 4.78 8.79 -11.11
N VAL A 263 3.58 8.42 -10.66
CA VAL A 263 3.16 8.51 -9.27
C VAL A 263 3.55 7.21 -8.56
N LEU A 264 4.38 7.31 -7.53
CA LEU A 264 4.71 6.20 -6.64
C LEU A 264 3.68 6.07 -5.53
N ALA A 265 3.15 4.87 -5.31
CA ALA A 265 2.23 4.56 -4.23
C ALA A 265 2.56 3.23 -3.55
N GLY A 266 2.04 3.04 -2.33
CA GLY A 266 2.24 1.84 -1.52
C GLY A 266 3.53 1.87 -0.71
N GLY A 267 3.52 1.20 0.45
CA GLY A 267 4.55 1.33 1.48
C GLY A 267 5.98 0.98 1.03
N VAL A 268 6.15 0.16 -0.01
CA VAL A 268 7.48 -0.17 -0.55
C VAL A 268 8.12 1.03 -1.27
N LEU A 269 7.30 1.92 -1.83
CA LEU A 269 7.75 3.06 -2.65
C LEU A 269 7.50 4.43 -2.01
N THR A 270 6.63 4.53 -1.01
CA THR A 270 6.32 5.78 -0.32
C THR A 270 7.15 6.02 0.94
N VAL A 271 7.79 4.97 1.47
CA VAL A 271 8.71 5.06 2.62
C VAL A 271 10.14 5.10 2.10
N ASP A 272 10.98 5.96 2.69
CA ASP A 272 12.40 5.99 2.34
C ASP A 272 13.07 4.66 2.70
N GLY A 273 13.79 4.10 1.73
CA GLY A 273 14.41 2.79 1.86
C GLY A 273 15.14 2.39 0.60
N PRO A 274 15.92 1.29 0.65
CA PRO A 274 16.82 0.90 -0.43
C PRO A 274 16.08 0.47 -1.70
N VAL A 275 14.88 -0.11 -1.60
CA VAL A 275 14.05 -0.44 -2.78
C VAL A 275 13.58 0.84 -3.47
N ARG A 276 13.03 1.79 -2.71
CA ARG A 276 12.62 3.10 -3.24
C ARG A 276 13.79 3.83 -3.90
N ALA A 277 14.95 3.88 -3.24
CA ALA A 277 16.15 4.51 -3.78
C ALA A 277 16.56 3.89 -5.13
N ALA A 278 16.65 2.56 -5.19
CA ALA A 278 16.98 1.86 -6.43
C ALA A 278 15.94 2.06 -7.54
N VAL A 279 14.64 2.14 -7.21
CA VAL A 279 13.60 2.47 -8.20
C VAL A 279 13.77 3.90 -8.72
N MET A 280 14.03 4.88 -7.84
CA MET A 280 14.26 6.27 -8.24
C MET A 280 15.48 6.39 -9.17
N GLU A 281 16.55 5.64 -8.92
CA GLU A 281 17.72 5.59 -9.81
C GLU A 281 17.36 5.01 -11.19
N LEU A 282 16.59 3.92 -11.23
CA LEU A 282 16.16 3.29 -12.49
C LEU A 282 15.17 4.15 -13.29
N LEU A 283 14.40 5.02 -12.60
CA LEU A 283 13.49 5.98 -13.21
C LEU A 283 14.12 7.35 -13.43
N ALA A 284 15.45 7.46 -13.32
CA ALA A 284 16.15 8.73 -13.56
C ALA A 284 15.82 9.29 -14.95
N GLY A 285 15.47 10.58 -14.99
CA GLY A 285 15.02 11.26 -16.20
C GLY A 285 13.50 11.30 -16.39
N GLN A 286 12.72 10.58 -15.56
CA GLN A 286 11.26 10.72 -15.50
C GLN A 286 10.85 11.74 -14.44
N GLU A 287 9.70 12.39 -14.63
CA GLU A 287 9.06 13.14 -13.55
C GLU A 287 8.42 12.14 -12.59
N VAL A 288 8.97 12.01 -11.38
CA VAL A 288 8.49 11.08 -10.37
C VAL A 288 7.94 11.84 -9.17
N VAL A 289 6.70 11.55 -8.81
CA VAL A 289 6.01 12.11 -7.63
C VAL A 289 5.55 10.99 -6.71
N THR A 290 5.28 11.29 -5.45
CA THR A 290 4.86 10.28 -4.46
C THR A 290 3.45 10.60 -3.97
N ALA A 291 2.55 9.62 -4.07
CA ALA A 291 1.23 9.68 -3.47
C ALA A 291 1.35 9.71 -1.95
N ARG A 292 0.71 10.70 -1.30
CA ARG A 292 0.84 10.90 0.15
C ARG A 292 -0.41 10.48 0.91
N ASP A 293 -1.56 10.96 0.48
CA ASP A 293 -2.82 10.76 1.19
C ASP A 293 -3.95 10.46 0.19
N GLY A 294 -4.30 9.17 0.10
CA GLY A 294 -5.40 8.70 -0.74
C GLY A 294 -6.71 9.39 -0.41
N ALA A 295 -7.08 9.52 0.86
CA ALA A 295 -8.34 10.16 1.25
C ALA A 295 -8.39 11.63 0.80
N ALA A 296 -7.25 12.33 0.82
CA ALA A 296 -7.12 13.67 0.26
C ALA A 296 -7.27 13.70 -1.26
N GLY A 297 -6.64 12.75 -1.97
CA GLY A 297 -6.78 12.57 -3.42
C GLY A 297 -8.24 12.33 -3.81
N ALA A 298 -8.96 11.47 -3.09
CA ALA A 298 -10.39 11.23 -3.28
C ALA A 298 -11.22 12.49 -3.03
N SER A 299 -10.93 13.22 -1.94
CA SER A 299 -11.63 14.46 -1.61
C SER A 299 -11.42 15.53 -2.69
N TRP A 300 -10.21 15.63 -3.23
CA TRP A 300 -9.92 16.53 -4.35
C TRP A 300 -10.64 16.10 -5.63
N LEU A 301 -10.70 14.80 -5.95
CA LEU A 301 -11.48 14.28 -7.08
C LEU A 301 -12.99 14.61 -6.96
N ALA A 302 -13.52 14.69 -5.73
CA ALA A 302 -14.89 15.15 -5.49
C ALA A 302 -15.04 16.66 -5.77
N ALA A 303 -14.05 17.45 -5.34
CA ALA A 303 -14.01 18.90 -5.53
C ALA A 303 -13.81 19.31 -6.99
N LEU A 304 -13.03 18.54 -7.77
CA LEU A 304 -12.65 18.90 -9.13
C LEU A 304 -13.85 19.16 -10.05
N GLY A 305 -14.92 18.36 -9.94
CA GLY A 305 -16.15 18.56 -10.72
C GLY A 305 -16.94 19.82 -10.35
N HIS A 306 -16.66 20.41 -9.18
CA HIS A 306 -17.32 21.61 -8.67
C HIS A 306 -16.47 22.88 -8.84
N LEU A 307 -15.16 22.76 -8.63
CA LEU A 307 -14.23 23.88 -8.63
C LEU A 307 -13.55 24.09 -9.99
N GLY A 308 -13.49 23.05 -10.84
CA GLY A 308 -12.94 23.13 -12.20
C GLY A 308 -11.43 23.40 -12.30
N ASP A 309 -10.71 23.45 -11.18
CA ASP A 309 -9.33 23.92 -11.13
C ASP A 309 -8.36 22.89 -10.51
N ALA A 310 -7.40 22.46 -11.33
CA ALA A 310 -6.29 21.61 -10.93
C ALA A 310 -5.34 22.29 -9.92
N ALA A 311 -5.27 23.63 -9.89
CA ALA A 311 -4.41 24.39 -8.97
C ALA A 311 -4.82 24.27 -7.50
N THR A 312 -6.01 23.73 -7.22
CA THR A 312 -6.45 23.39 -5.86
C THR A 312 -5.82 22.11 -5.33
N HIS A 313 -5.27 21.24 -6.19
CA HIS A 313 -4.75 19.92 -5.82
C HIS A 313 -3.74 19.99 -4.67
N ALA A 314 -2.77 20.90 -4.76
CA ALA A 314 -1.74 21.07 -3.74
C ALA A 314 -2.32 21.50 -2.38
N ARG A 315 -3.47 22.19 -2.35
CA ARG A 315 -4.13 22.60 -1.10
C ARG A 315 -4.77 21.40 -0.40
N PHE A 316 -5.41 20.51 -1.17
CA PHE A 316 -6.02 19.29 -0.63
C PHE A 316 -4.97 18.26 -0.22
N THR A 317 -3.96 18.02 -1.06
CA THR A 317 -2.98 16.93 -0.88
C THR A 317 -1.70 17.36 -0.15
N GLY A 318 -1.46 18.67 -0.01
CA GLY A 318 -0.25 19.23 0.62
C GLY A 318 -0.33 19.44 2.13
N GLY A 319 -1.50 19.29 2.75
CA GLY A 319 -1.70 19.41 4.20
C GLY A 319 -0.87 18.37 4.99
N THR A 320 -0.32 18.82 6.12
CA THR A 320 0.58 18.14 7.08
C THR A 320 0.65 16.61 7.05
N ARG A 321 1.89 16.08 7.01
CA ARG A 321 2.23 14.67 7.26
C ARG A 321 1.38 14.08 8.39
N GLN A 322 0.77 12.92 8.14
CA GLN A 322 0.11 12.10 9.16
C GLN A 322 1.10 11.78 10.30
N PRO A 323 0.69 11.84 11.58
CA PRO A 323 1.34 11.03 12.59
C PRO A 323 1.05 9.54 12.30
N PRO A 324 1.98 8.64 12.66
CA PRO A 324 1.89 7.20 12.36
C PRO A 324 0.64 6.53 12.91
#